data_AF-A0A8H8WZX5-F1
#
_entry.id   AF-A0A8H8WZX5-F1
#
_cell.length_a   1.000
_cell.length_b   1.000
_cell.length_c   1.000
_cell.angle_alpha   90.00
_cell.angle_beta   90.00
_cell.angle_gamma   90.00
#
_symmetry.space_group_name_H-M   'P 1'
#
loop_
_entity.id
_entity.type
_entity.pdbx_description
1 polymer ?
#
loop_
_entity_poly.entity_id
_entity_poly.type
_entity_poly.pdbx_seq_one_letter_code
_entity_poly.pdbx_strand_id
1 'polypeptide(L)'
;MLAQQGGRYYHIAEHEGRRLTLSKASLGEFVFEILSRGGEIMQLWPFAPKWKRSPVYPVVAMTPKMRDEFVEATGFLLVDPPRLSIDLRGNPRQ
;
A
#
# COMPACT_ATOMS: atom_id res chain seq x y z
N MET A 1 5.24 15.66 3.61
CA MET A 1 5.13 16.85 2.71
C MET A 1 4.14 16.58 1.57
N LEU A 2 3.92 15.31 1.23
CA LEU A 2 2.98 14.88 0.18
C LEU A 2 1.52 15.32 0.35
N ALA A 3 1.04 15.47 1.58
CA ALA A 3 -0.35 15.89 1.83
C ALA A 3 -0.70 17.24 1.18
N GLN A 4 0.27 18.18 1.09
CA GLN A 4 0.08 19.46 0.42
C GLN A 4 0.07 19.36 -1.12
N GLN A 5 0.56 18.25 -1.67
CA GLN A 5 0.61 17.96 -3.11
C GLN A 5 -0.53 17.04 -3.57
N GLY A 6 -1.56 16.86 -2.74
CA GLY A 6 -2.67 15.94 -3.03
C GLY A 6 -2.33 14.46 -2.81
N GLY A 7 -1.30 14.17 -2.01
CA GLY A 7 -0.95 12.81 -1.60
C GLY A 7 -2.09 12.13 -0.83
N ARG A 8 -2.36 10.88 -1.18
CA ARG A 8 -3.35 10.00 -0.56
C ARG A 8 -2.65 8.76 -0.01
N TYR A 9 -3.30 8.13 0.95
CA TYR A 9 -2.86 6.83 1.46
C TYR A 9 -3.36 5.71 0.56
N TYR A 10 -2.52 4.70 0.35
CA TYR A 10 -2.85 3.49 -0.37
C TYR A 10 -2.34 2.25 0.38
N HIS A 11 -3.04 1.14 0.18
CA HIS A 11 -2.71 -0.19 0.68
C HIS A 11 -2.38 -1.12 -0.50
N ILE A 12 -1.68 -2.23 -0.24
CA ILE A 12 -1.52 -3.26 -1.28
C ILE A 12 -2.80 -4.08 -1.43
N ALA A 13 -3.17 -4.45 -2.67
CA ALA A 13 -4.21 -5.45 -2.88
C ALA A 13 -3.63 -6.85 -2.60
N GLU A 14 -4.10 -7.52 -1.55
CA GLU A 14 -3.54 -8.82 -1.15
C GLU A 14 -3.91 -9.96 -2.10
N HIS A 15 -5.10 -9.86 -2.68
CA HIS A 15 -5.72 -10.92 -3.47
C HIS A 15 -5.62 -10.69 -4.98
N GLU A 16 -5.08 -9.55 -5.40
CA GLU A 16 -4.94 -9.17 -6.80
C GLU A 16 -3.52 -8.67 -7.06
N GLY A 17 -2.92 -9.09 -8.18
CA GLY A 17 -1.58 -8.65 -8.57
C GLY A 17 -0.44 -9.24 -7.75
N ARG A 18 0.70 -8.54 -7.74
CA ARG A 18 1.95 -9.01 -7.11
C ARG A 18 1.89 -8.88 -5.58
N ARG A 19 2.23 -9.97 -4.87
CA ARG A 19 2.23 -10.01 -3.40
C ARG A 19 3.53 -9.49 -2.79
N LEU A 20 3.41 -8.68 -1.75
CA LEU A 20 4.54 -8.25 -0.91
C LEU A 20 4.75 -9.22 0.25
N THR A 21 5.99 -9.66 0.44
CA THR A 21 6.36 -10.64 1.48
C THR A 21 7.63 -10.23 2.20
N LEU A 22 7.89 -10.83 3.37
CA LEU A 22 9.17 -10.77 4.10
C LEU A 22 10.30 -11.54 3.39
N SER A 23 10.49 -11.29 2.09
CA SER A 23 11.71 -11.64 1.38
C SER A 23 12.51 -10.37 1.12
N LYS A 24 13.83 -10.45 1.27
CA LYS A 24 14.72 -9.29 1.07
C LYS A 24 14.54 -8.66 -0.31
N ALA A 25 14.42 -9.49 -1.34
CA ALA A 25 14.24 -9.05 -2.72
C ALA A 25 12.91 -8.30 -2.90
N SER A 26 11.77 -8.92 -2.54
CA SER A 26 10.46 -8.31 -2.75
C SER A 26 10.25 -7.03 -1.95
N LEU A 27 10.72 -7.01 -0.69
CA LEU A 27 10.55 -5.84 0.17
C LEU A 27 11.48 -4.69 -0.26
N GLY A 28 12.73 -5.02 -0.61
CA GLY A 28 13.68 -4.04 -1.11
C GLY A 28 13.23 -3.39 -2.41
N GLU A 29 12.76 -4.20 -3.37
CA GLU A 29 12.21 -3.71 -4.64
C GLU A 29 11.00 -2.80 -4.42
N PHE A 30 10.02 -3.24 -3.62
CA PHE A 30 8.85 -2.42 -3.30
C PHE A 30 9.25 -1.07 -2.68
N VAL A 31 10.12 -1.08 -1.67
CA VAL A 31 10.55 0.13 -0.97
C VAL A 31 11.29 1.07 -1.92
N PHE A 32 12.20 0.53 -2.72
CA PHE A 32 12.97 1.29 -3.70
C PHE A 32 12.04 1.97 -4.71
N GLU A 33 11.10 1.23 -5.29
CA GLU A 33 10.18 1.74 -6.32
C GLU A 33 9.24 2.84 -5.78
N ILE A 34 8.82 2.76 -4.52
CA ILE A 34 8.03 3.81 -3.87
C ILE A 34 8.86 5.07 -3.66
N LEU A 35 10.05 4.93 -3.05
CA LEU A 35 10.90 6.07 -2.70
C LEU A 35 11.48 6.76 -3.94
N SER A 36 11.83 6.02 -4.98
CA SER A 36 12.39 6.58 -6.23
C SER A 36 11.38 7.46 -6.98
N ARG A 37 10.08 7.25 -6.77
CA ARG A 37 8.99 8.08 -7.30
C ARG A 37 8.56 9.22 -6.37
N GLY A 38 9.26 9.41 -5.25
CA GLY A 38 8.94 10.43 -4.26
C GLY A 38 7.74 10.06 -3.37
N GLY A 39 7.30 8.80 -3.35
CA GLY A 39 6.31 8.32 -2.40
C GLY A 39 6.89 8.19 -0.99
N GLU A 40 6.01 8.20 0.01
CA GLU A 40 6.37 8.04 1.42
C GLU A 40 5.87 6.67 1.93
N ILE A 41 6.70 5.92 2.64
CA ILE A 41 6.25 4.70 3.34
C ILE A 41 5.80 5.09 4.74
N MET A 42 4.50 4.91 5.00
CA MET A 42 3.90 5.28 6.27
C MET A 42 3.97 4.15 7.28
N GLN A 43 3.77 2.91 6.81
CA GLN A 43 3.76 1.72 7.65
C GLN A 43 4.17 0.49 6.84
N LEU A 44 4.86 -0.44 7.49
CA LEU A 44 5.09 -1.80 7.01
C LEU A 44 4.69 -2.76 8.13
N TRP A 45 3.60 -3.51 7.93
CA TRP A 45 3.12 -4.46 8.94
C TRP A 45 3.25 -5.91 8.46
N PRO A 46 4.17 -6.71 9.03
CA PRO A 46 4.24 -8.14 8.74
C PRO A 46 3.16 -8.90 9.53
N PHE A 47 2.35 -9.72 8.85
CA PHE A 47 1.25 -10.46 9.48
C PHE A 47 1.72 -11.48 10.52
N ALA A 48 2.78 -12.23 10.18
CA ALA A 48 3.35 -13.29 11.01
C ALA A 48 4.89 -13.30 10.87
N PRO A 49 5.61 -12.34 11.49
CA PRO A 49 7.03 -12.12 11.25
C PRO A 49 7.93 -13.31 11.61
N LYS A 50 7.44 -14.22 12.47
CA LYS A 50 8.11 -15.48 12.80
C LYS A 50 8.25 -16.44 11.61
N TRP A 51 7.50 -16.25 10.53
CA TRP A 51 7.48 -17.15 9.38
C TRP A 51 8.18 -16.53 8.17
N LYS A 52 9.00 -17.34 7.48
CA LYS A 52 9.66 -16.92 6.24
C LYS A 52 8.62 -16.54 5.19
N ARG A 53 8.87 -15.45 4.47
CA ARG A 53 7.97 -14.93 3.41
C ARG A 53 6.55 -14.63 3.89
N SER A 54 6.39 -14.28 5.18
CA SER A 54 5.12 -13.79 5.70
C SER A 54 4.62 -12.60 4.86
N PRO A 55 3.31 -12.48 4.59
CA PRO A 55 2.72 -11.31 3.97
C PRO A 55 3.10 -10.03 4.72
N VAL A 56 3.36 -8.97 3.96
CA VAL A 56 3.60 -7.63 4.50
C VAL A 56 2.53 -6.71 3.95
N TYR A 57 1.92 -5.95 4.86
CA TYR A 57 0.85 -5.01 4.57
C TYR A 57 1.39 -3.59 4.72
N PRO A 58 1.74 -2.94 3.60
CA PRO A 58 2.24 -1.59 3.61
C PRO A 58 1.09 -0.58 3.62
N VAL A 59 1.36 0.58 4.20
CA VAL A 59 0.62 1.81 3.93
C VAL A 59 1.60 2.79 3.31
N VAL A 60 1.28 3.31 2.14
CA VAL A 60 2.11 4.29 1.43
C VAL A 60 1.32 5.56 1.19
N ALA A 61 1.99 6.70 1.18
CA ALA A 61 1.43 7.97 0.72
C ALA A 61 2.01 8.32 -0.64
N MET A 62 1.14 8.55 -1.63
CA MET A 62 1.52 8.89 -3.00
C MET A 62 0.45 9.81 -3.64
N THR A 63 0.81 10.55 -4.68
CA THR A 63 -0.22 11.18 -5.54
C THR A 63 -0.88 10.11 -6.43
N PRO A 64 -2.11 10.32 -6.95
CA PRO A 64 -2.74 9.37 -7.87
C PRO A 64 -1.89 9.06 -9.09
N LYS A 65 -1.26 10.09 -9.69
CA LYS A 65 -0.34 9.93 -10.82
C LYS A 65 0.83 9.00 -10.49
N MET A 66 1.50 9.21 -9.35
CA MET A 66 2.60 8.36 -8.91
C MET A 66 2.16 6.92 -8.65
N ARG A 67 0.94 6.74 -8.10
CA ARG A 67 0.35 5.42 -7.89
C ARG A 67 0.15 4.69 -9.21
N ASP A 68 -0.39 5.36 -10.23
CA ASP A 68 -0.64 4.74 -11.53
C ASP A 68 0.66 4.35 -12.23
N GLU A 69 1.66 5.24 -12.22
CA GLU A 69 3.01 4.97 -12.74
C GLU A 69 3.70 3.80 -12.00
N PHE A 70 3.51 3.69 -10.68
CA PHE A 70 4.02 2.59 -9.88
C PHE A 70 3.35 1.26 -10.23
N VAL A 71 2.01 1.25 -10.33
CA VAL A 71 1.22 0.05 -10.65
C VAL A 71 1.60 -0.48 -12.03
N GLU A 72 1.69 0.40 -13.03
CA GLU A 72 2.07 0.05 -14.40
C GLU A 72 3.49 -0.53 -14.48
N ALA A 73 4.44 0.08 -13.78
CA ALA A 73 5.84 -0.34 -13.85
C ALA A 73 6.15 -1.63 -13.09
N THR A 74 5.46 -1.89 -11.97
CA THR A 74 5.88 -2.94 -11.02
C THR A 74 4.92 -4.11 -10.90
N GLY A 75 3.66 -3.93 -11.33
CA GLY A 75 2.58 -4.90 -11.14
C GLY A 75 2.12 -5.08 -9.69
N PHE A 76 2.66 -4.31 -8.74
CA PHE A 76 2.10 -4.20 -7.39
C PHE A 76 0.83 -3.36 -7.47
N LEU A 77 -0.30 -3.92 -7.03
CA LEU A 77 -1.56 -3.20 -7.03
C LEU A 77 -1.73 -2.42 -5.73
N LEU A 78 -1.99 -1.12 -5.87
CA LEU A 78 -2.29 -0.22 -4.77
C LEU A 78 -3.78 0.16 -4.80
N VAL A 79 -4.46 0.00 -3.68
CA VAL A 79 -5.89 0.27 -3.49
C VAL A 79 -6.13 1.36 -2.46
N ASP A 80 -7.26 2.05 -2.59
CA ASP A 80 -7.70 3.03 -1.59
C ASP A 80 -7.95 2.35 -0.24
N PRO A 81 -7.77 3.07 0.88
CA PRO A 81 -8.16 2.58 2.19
C PRO A 81 -9.66 2.26 2.24
N PRO A 82 -10.06 1.25 3.04
CA PRO A 82 -11.46 0.91 3.19
C PRO A 82 -12.24 2.13 3.72
N ARG A 83 -13.33 2.48 3.05
CA ARG A 83 -14.23 3.54 3.49
C ARG A 83 -15.24 2.96 4.45
N LEU A 84 -15.11 3.29 5.74
CA LEU A 84 -16.15 2.97 6.72
C LEU A 84 -17.33 3.92 6.51
N SER A 85 -18.44 3.40 5.98
CA SER A 85 -19.70 4.15 5.93
C SER A 85 -20.58 3.70 7.09
N ILE A 86 -20.90 4.64 7.98
CA ILE A 86 -21.79 4.42 9.13
C ILE A 86 -23.14 5.03 8.76
N ASP A 87 -24.23 4.28 8.95
CA ASP A 87 -25.56 4.84 8.77
C ASP A 87 -25.96 5.76 9.93
N LEU A 88 -27.03 6.54 9.78
CA LEU A 88 -27.52 7.46 10.84
C LEU A 88 -27.93 6.75 12.14
N ARG A 89 -27.97 5.41 12.15
CA ARG A 89 -28.31 4.57 13.31
C ARG A 89 -27.07 3.94 13.96
N GLY A 90 -25.87 4.27 13.48
CA GLY A 90 -24.61 3.76 14.01
C GLY A 90 -24.22 2.38 13.49
N ASN A 91 -24.93 1.81 12.51
CA ASN A 91 -24.60 0.52 11.95
C ASN A 91 -23.60 0.67 10.79
N PRO A 92 -22.54 -0.17 10.71
CA PRO A 92 -21.66 -0.19 9.57
C PRO A 92 -22.42 -0.70 8.34
N ARG A 93 -22.43 0.09 7.26
CA ARG A 93 -22.87 -0.35 5.94
C ARG A 93 -21.69 -1.01 5.24
N GLN A 94 -21.82 -2.31 4.99
CA GLN A 94 -20.91 -3.07 4.12
C GLN A 94 -21.19 -2.75 2.66
#